data_AF-A0A534HVF9-F1
#
_entry.id   AF-A0A534HVF9-F1
#
_cell.length_a   1.000
_cell.length_b   1.000
_cell.length_c   1.000
_cell.angle_alpha   90.00
_cell.angle_beta   90.00
_cell.angle_gamma   90.00
#
_symmetry.space_group_name_H-M   'P 1'
#
loop_
_entity.id
_entity.type
_entity.pdbx_description
1 polymer ?
#
loop_
_entity_poly.entity_id
_entity_poly.type
_entity_poly.pdbx_seq_one_letter_code
_entity_poly.pdbx_strand_id
1 'polypeptide(L)'
;MEQRPFKLEADFAPAGDQPEAIEKLVEGLNEGLAHQTLLGVTGSGKSIGYDEPLLIAECIAGKIRTRVVRAGPFIDALVICRSLQCSVTRETEEYAMAGSSYLTPAYNPRNGETAWYPVAALLRHRAPERMFRVTTTCGRAINVTEDHNFWVLRAGRPTLVKTQDIRRTDLLPVPEAITALSRGLKELDILSYLEDTQLSVHAEEPILEYLSVAGSEQFIAAIATCGLRPQRKLHAIRR
;
A
#
# COMPACT_ATOMS: atom_id res chain seq x y z
N MET A 1 -12.80 32.17 41.81
CA MET A 1 -12.40 32.17 40.39
C MET A 1 -13.65 31.93 39.57
N GLU A 2 -14.06 32.87 38.73
CA GLU A 2 -15.06 32.58 37.70
C GLU A 2 -14.48 31.53 36.76
N GLN A 3 -15.07 30.33 36.74
CA GLN A 3 -14.68 29.31 35.77
C GLN A 3 -15.22 29.72 34.41
N ARG A 4 -14.34 30.21 33.53
CA ARG A 4 -14.68 30.34 32.11
C ARG A 4 -14.80 28.92 31.55
N PRO A 5 -15.96 28.53 31.00
CA PRO A 5 -16.11 27.20 30.42
C PRO A 5 -15.08 27.04 29.30
N PHE A 6 -14.41 25.89 29.27
CA PHE A 6 -13.55 25.52 28.16
C PHE A 6 -14.39 25.51 26.88
N LYS A 7 -14.01 26.33 25.90
CA LYS A 7 -14.69 26.44 24.63
C LYS A 7 -13.76 25.90 23.55
N LEU A 8 -14.07 24.73 23.02
CA LEU A 8 -13.37 24.15 21.90
C LEU A 8 -13.78 24.89 20.62
N GLU A 9 -12.83 25.51 19.94
CA GLU A 9 -13.02 26.02 18.58
C GLU A 9 -12.39 25.03 17.60
N ALA A 10 -13.21 24.47 16.72
CA ALA A 10 -12.79 23.57 15.67
C ALA A 10 -13.48 23.98 14.37
N ASP A 11 -12.74 24.01 13.26
CA ASP A 11 -13.25 24.38 11.94
C ASP A 11 -14.21 23.32 11.34
N PHE A 12 -14.44 22.20 12.04
CA PHE A 12 -15.18 21.04 11.55
C PHE A 12 -16.18 20.55 12.60
N ALA A 13 -17.40 20.22 12.13
CA ALA A 13 -18.37 19.49 12.93
C ALA A 13 -17.95 18.01 13.04
N PRO A 14 -18.19 17.35 14.19
CA PRO A 14 -17.97 15.90 14.32
C PRO A 14 -18.74 15.13 13.23
N ALA A 15 -18.06 14.19 12.56
CA ALA A 15 -18.63 13.42 11.45
C ALA A 15 -18.22 11.94 11.51
N GLY A 16 -18.99 11.08 10.83
CA GLY A 16 -18.79 9.63 10.90
C GLY A 16 -19.06 9.10 12.30
N ASP A 17 -18.14 8.29 12.85
CA ASP A 17 -18.28 7.69 14.19
C ASP A 17 -17.82 8.64 15.33
N GLN A 18 -17.38 9.86 14.99
CA GLN A 18 -16.88 10.85 15.94
C GLN A 18 -17.92 11.36 16.95
N PRO A 19 -19.21 11.64 16.58
CA PRO A 19 -20.21 12.08 17.55
C PRO A 19 -20.40 11.07 18.69
N GLU A 20 -20.50 9.77 18.36
CA GLU A 20 -20.66 8.69 19.34
C GLU A 20 -19.42 8.53 20.23
N ALA A 21 -18.22 8.68 19.65
CA ALA A 21 -16.98 8.68 20.41
C ALA A 21 -16.89 9.86 21.40
N ILE A 22 -17.34 11.04 20.98
CA ILE A 22 -17.42 12.22 21.85
C ILE A 22 -18.41 11.99 23.00
N GLU A 23 -19.59 11.45 22.71
CA GLU A 23 -20.59 11.14 23.74
C GLU A 23 -20.02 10.20 24.82
N LYS A 24 -19.36 9.11 24.41
CA LYS A 24 -18.72 8.17 25.35
C LYS A 24 -17.63 8.80 26.20
N LEU A 25 -16.83 9.71 25.62
CA LEU A 25 -15.81 10.45 26.39
C LEU A 25 -16.44 11.40 27.41
N VAL A 26 -17.54 12.06 27.03
CA VAL A 26 -18.28 12.95 27.94
C VAL A 26 -18.90 12.16 29.09
N GLU A 27 -19.48 10.99 28.80
CA GLU A 27 -20.03 10.09 29.82
C GLU A 27 -18.96 9.65 30.83
N GLY A 28 -17.81 9.15 30.36
CA GLY A 28 -16.73 8.75 31.25
C GLY A 28 -16.13 9.91 32.06
N LEU A 29 -16.18 11.15 31.54
CA LEU A 29 -15.78 12.34 32.31
C LEU A 29 -16.77 12.61 33.43
N ASN A 30 -18.07 12.51 33.15
CA ASN A 30 -19.13 12.69 34.16
C ASN A 30 -19.10 11.58 35.23
N GLU A 31 -18.66 10.38 34.89
CA GLU A 31 -18.45 9.26 35.81
C GLU A 31 -17.17 9.39 36.67
N GLY A 32 -16.33 10.41 36.42
CA GLY A 32 -15.11 10.66 37.18
C GLY A 32 -13.92 9.77 36.80
N LEU A 33 -13.94 9.16 35.62
CA LEU A 33 -12.82 8.36 35.12
C LEU A 33 -11.61 9.27 34.86
N ALA A 34 -10.55 9.09 35.66
CA ALA A 34 -9.31 9.87 35.57
C ALA A 34 -8.51 9.60 34.28
N HIS A 35 -8.68 8.42 33.69
CA HIS A 35 -8.08 8.02 32.42
C HIS A 35 -9.13 7.34 31.55
N GLN A 36 -9.30 7.84 30.33
CA GLN A 36 -10.20 7.26 29.35
C GLN A 36 -9.41 6.94 28.09
N THR A 37 -9.42 5.68 27.69
CA THR A 37 -8.84 5.24 26.43
C THR A 37 -9.96 5.13 25.41
N LEU A 38 -10.07 6.13 24.53
CA LEU A 38 -10.89 5.96 23.34
C LEU A 38 -10.10 5.07 22.37
N LEU A 39 -10.57 3.84 22.15
CA LEU A 39 -10.20 3.09 20.96
C LEU A 39 -10.84 3.81 19.77
N GLY A 40 -10.18 4.86 19.28
CA GLY A 40 -10.44 5.36 17.93
C GLY A 40 -10.35 4.16 17.00
N VAL A 41 -11.29 4.03 16.06
CA VAL A 41 -11.40 2.80 15.28
C VAL A 41 -10.34 2.73 14.17
N THR A 42 -9.06 2.77 14.54
CA THR A 42 -8.02 2.07 13.78
C THR A 42 -8.26 0.58 14.04
N GLY A 43 -8.57 -0.17 12.97
CA GLY A 43 -9.08 -1.54 13.12
C GLY A 43 -10.60 -1.70 13.08
N SER A 44 -11.34 -0.75 12.48
CA SER A 44 -12.79 -0.90 12.23
C SER A 44 -13.15 -1.99 11.22
N GLY A 45 -12.14 -2.64 10.63
CA GLY A 45 -12.32 -3.60 9.55
C GLY A 45 -12.41 -2.94 8.18
N LYS A 46 -12.34 -1.60 8.07
CA LYS A 46 -12.29 -0.89 6.78
C LYS A 46 -11.17 -1.44 5.91
N SER A 47 -11.54 -2.11 4.83
CA SER A 47 -10.58 -2.77 3.98
C SER A 47 -11.09 -2.93 2.55
N ILE A 48 -10.13 -3.24 1.68
CA ILE A 48 -10.34 -3.64 0.29
C ILE A 48 -10.09 -5.14 0.16
N GLY A 49 -10.57 -5.76 -0.93
CA GLY A 49 -10.35 -7.17 -1.21
C GLY A 49 -8.87 -7.54 -1.39
N TYR A 50 -8.52 -8.78 -1.07
CA TYR A 50 -7.14 -9.28 -1.09
C TYR A 50 -6.45 -9.11 -2.46
N ASP A 51 -7.18 -9.35 -3.55
CA ASP A 51 -6.65 -9.26 -4.91
C ASP A 51 -6.89 -7.90 -5.58
N GLU A 52 -7.39 -6.91 -4.85
CA GLU A 52 -7.65 -5.59 -5.43
C GLU A 52 -6.35 -4.94 -5.94
N PRO A 53 -6.37 -4.35 -7.14
CA PRO A 53 -5.21 -3.68 -7.69
C PRO A 53 -4.93 -2.40 -6.91
N LEU A 54 -3.70 -2.28 -6.42
CA LEU A 54 -3.19 -1.11 -5.72
C LEU A 54 -2.08 -0.48 -6.56
N LEU A 55 -2.25 0.81 -6.87
CA LEU A 55 -1.18 1.58 -7.48
C LEU A 55 -0.25 2.12 -6.38
N ILE A 56 1.02 1.77 -6.47
CA ILE A 56 2.05 2.21 -5.54
C ILE A 56 3.25 2.77 -6.30
N ALA A 57 4.02 3.62 -5.64
CA ALA A 57 5.37 3.94 -6.05
C ALA A 57 6.34 3.62 -4.92
N GLU A 58 7.44 2.97 -5.24
CA GLU A 58 8.52 2.67 -4.29
C GLU A 58 9.74 3.54 -4.58
N CYS A 59 10.28 4.13 -3.51
CA CYS A 59 11.51 4.90 -3.50
C CYS A 59 12.67 4.01 -3.04
N ILE A 60 13.57 3.65 -3.96
CA ILE A 60 14.79 2.88 -3.67
C ILE A 60 16.00 3.70 -4.12
N ALA A 61 16.89 4.04 -3.19
CA ALA A 61 18.16 4.74 -3.48
C ALA A 61 17.99 6.00 -4.38
N GLY A 62 16.94 6.79 -4.13
CA GLY A 62 16.62 7.99 -4.91
C GLY A 62 15.93 7.76 -6.26
N LYS A 63 15.72 6.50 -6.67
CA LYS A 63 14.90 6.13 -7.83
C LYS A 63 13.47 5.84 -7.39
N ILE A 64 12.50 6.30 -8.18
CA ILE A 64 11.07 6.02 -7.98
C ILE A 64 10.62 5.01 -9.01
N ARG A 65 9.99 3.91 -8.55
CA ARG A 65 9.39 2.89 -9.40
C ARG A 65 7.90 2.79 -9.12
N THR A 66 7.08 3.13 -10.11
CA THR A 66 5.62 3.01 -10.03
C THR A 66 5.16 1.66 -10.56
N ARG A 67 4.24 0.98 -9.87
CA ARG A 67 3.69 -0.31 -10.27
C ARG A 67 2.28 -0.52 -9.73
N VAL A 68 1.48 -1.29 -10.47
CA VAL A 68 0.22 -1.84 -9.96
C VAL A 68 0.52 -3.21 -9.38
N VAL A 69 0.14 -3.43 -8.13
CA VAL A 69 0.31 -4.69 -7.40
C VAL A 69 -1.04 -5.19 -6.92
N ARG A 70 -1.15 -6.48 -6.57
CA ARG A 70 -2.30 -6.96 -5.79
C ARG A 70 -2.07 -6.63 -4.32
N ALA A 71 -3.05 -6.00 -3.67
CA ALA A 71 -2.88 -5.44 -2.32
C ALA A 71 -2.43 -6.48 -1.28
N GLY A 72 -3.13 -7.59 -1.18
CA GLY A 72 -2.85 -8.68 -0.23
C GLY A 72 -1.48 -9.33 -0.44
N PRO A 73 -1.18 -9.89 -1.63
CA PRO A 73 0.12 -10.49 -1.92
C PRO A 73 1.29 -9.52 -1.71
N PHE A 74 1.10 -8.23 -2.01
CA PHE A 74 2.11 -7.22 -1.76
C PHE A 74 2.37 -7.01 -0.27
N ILE A 75 1.31 -6.86 0.54
CA ILE A 75 1.44 -6.71 2.00
C ILE A 75 2.11 -7.97 2.59
N ASP A 76 1.65 -9.17 2.23
CA ASP A 76 2.20 -10.43 2.73
C ASP A 76 3.70 -10.55 2.41
N ALA A 77 4.11 -10.22 1.18
CA ALA A 77 5.51 -10.22 0.77
C ALA A 77 6.35 -9.23 1.60
N LEU A 78 5.82 -8.03 1.88
CA LEU A 78 6.54 -7.05 2.69
C LEU A 78 6.72 -7.49 4.14
N VAL A 79 5.69 -8.09 4.72
CA VAL A 79 5.73 -8.63 6.08
C VAL A 79 6.81 -9.71 6.18
N ILE A 80 6.88 -10.62 5.20
CA ILE A 80 7.88 -11.70 5.16
C ILE A 80 9.30 -11.14 4.94
N CYS A 81 9.47 -10.22 4.00
CA CYS A 81 10.80 -9.80 3.56
C CYS A 81 11.46 -8.73 4.43
N ARG A 82 10.69 -7.91 5.16
CA ARG A 82 11.24 -6.70 5.81
C ARG A 82 11.18 -6.68 7.33
N SER A 83 10.78 -7.78 7.99
CA SER A 83 10.71 -7.89 9.47
C SER A 83 10.10 -6.63 10.11
N LEU A 84 8.98 -6.18 9.56
CA LEU A 84 8.35 -4.91 9.94
C LEU A 84 7.85 -4.97 11.38
N GLN A 85 7.95 -3.86 12.11
CA GLN A 85 7.34 -3.75 13.43
C GLN A 85 5.83 -3.85 13.29
N CYS A 86 5.27 -4.88 13.92
CA CYS A 86 3.85 -5.16 13.91
C CYS A 86 3.25 -4.86 15.28
N SER A 87 2.22 -4.04 15.32
CA SER A 87 1.30 -3.95 16.45
C SER A 87 0.01 -4.67 16.11
N VAL A 88 -0.42 -5.56 17.00
CA VAL A 88 -1.66 -6.33 16.82
C VAL A 88 -2.69 -5.81 17.81
N THR A 89 -3.86 -5.42 17.28
CA THR A 89 -5.00 -4.96 18.10
C THR A 89 -6.23 -5.77 17.72
N ARG A 90 -6.68 -6.64 18.62
CA ARG A 90 -7.79 -7.59 18.40
C ARG A 90 -7.58 -8.47 17.16
N GLU A 91 -8.17 -8.08 16.03
CA GLU A 91 -8.14 -8.79 14.73
C GLU A 91 -7.41 -7.99 13.64
N THR A 92 -6.77 -6.90 14.01
CA THR A 92 -6.03 -6.01 13.11
C THR A 92 -4.54 -6.14 13.36
N GLU A 93 -3.79 -6.41 12.30
CA GLU A 93 -2.34 -6.31 12.28
C GLU A 93 -1.97 -5.02 11.56
N GLU A 94 -1.21 -4.18 12.24
CA GLU A 94 -0.70 -2.92 11.69
C GLU A 94 0.82 -2.99 11.60
N TYR A 95 1.35 -2.69 10.42
CA TYR A 95 2.78 -2.71 10.12
C TYR A 95 3.25 -1.29 9.83
N ALA A 96 4.01 -0.71 10.77
CA ALA A 96 4.50 0.65 10.64
C ALA A 96 5.60 0.76 9.57
N MET A 97 5.51 1.79 8.73
CA MET A 97 6.50 2.10 7.69
C MET A 97 7.49 3.15 8.19
N ALA A 98 8.48 2.71 8.96
CA ALA A 98 9.59 3.57 9.38
C ALA A 98 10.39 4.04 8.14
N GLY A 99 10.31 5.34 7.81
CA GLY A 99 11.06 5.95 6.70
C GLY A 99 10.41 5.84 5.32
N SER A 100 9.07 5.84 5.24
CA SER A 100 8.22 5.99 4.04
C SER A 100 8.88 5.70 2.69
N SER A 101 9.13 4.41 2.39
CA SER A 101 9.63 3.99 1.08
C SER A 101 8.55 3.88 0.02
N TYR A 102 7.28 3.94 0.41
CA TYR A 102 6.14 3.78 -0.48
C TYR A 102 5.27 5.03 -0.53
N LEU A 103 4.77 5.33 -1.71
CA LEU A 103 3.85 6.41 -2.01
C LEU A 103 2.61 5.86 -2.72
N THR A 104 1.46 6.46 -2.49
CA THR A 104 0.21 6.16 -3.21
C THR A 104 -0.44 7.46 -3.67
N PRO A 105 -1.07 7.53 -4.86
CA PRO A 105 -1.79 8.72 -5.25
C PRO A 105 -3.06 8.84 -4.41
N ALA A 106 -3.29 10.02 -3.83
CA ALA A 106 -4.51 10.32 -3.09
C ALA A 106 -5.08 11.68 -3.49
N TYR A 107 -6.37 11.82 -3.22
CA TYR A 107 -7.16 13.01 -3.48
C TYR A 107 -7.38 13.79 -2.19
N ASN A 108 -7.11 15.10 -2.22
CA ASN A 108 -7.41 16.00 -1.12
C ASN A 108 -8.84 16.56 -1.29
N PRO A 109 -9.80 16.17 -0.44
CA PRO A 109 -11.20 16.58 -0.58
C PRO A 109 -11.45 18.06 -0.27
N ARG A 110 -10.49 18.78 0.33
CA ARG A 110 -10.64 20.20 0.67
C ARG A 110 -10.39 21.12 -0.52
N ASN A 111 -9.36 20.82 -1.31
CA ASN A 111 -8.92 21.67 -2.43
C ASN A 111 -9.05 20.97 -3.80
N GLY A 112 -9.39 19.68 -3.82
CA GLY A 112 -9.58 18.92 -5.04
C GLY A 112 -8.30 18.40 -5.69
N GLU A 113 -7.13 18.65 -5.08
CA GLU A 113 -5.84 18.29 -5.67
C GLU A 113 -5.52 16.81 -5.49
N THR A 114 -4.87 16.23 -6.48
CA THR A 114 -4.32 14.87 -6.42
C THR A 114 -2.81 14.92 -6.34
N ALA A 115 -2.24 14.23 -5.35
CA ALA A 115 -0.79 14.16 -5.15
C ALA A 115 -0.40 12.75 -4.69
N TRP A 116 0.91 12.49 -4.65
CA TRP A 116 1.47 11.25 -4.10
C TRP A 116 1.78 11.45 -2.62
N TYR A 117 1.20 10.60 -1.78
CA TYR A 117 1.34 10.67 -0.33
C TYR A 117 2.11 9.46 0.22
N PRO A 118 2.95 9.65 1.25
CA PRO A 118 3.67 8.56 1.89
C PRO A 118 2.70 7.59 2.58
N VAL A 119 2.98 6.30 2.41
CA VAL A 119 2.26 5.23 3.14
C VAL A 119 2.89 5.10 4.51
N ALA A 120 2.14 5.49 5.55
CA ALA A 120 2.61 5.46 6.94
C ALA A 120 2.54 4.07 7.59
N ALA A 121 1.55 3.27 7.20
CA ALA A 121 1.34 1.93 7.72
C ALA A 121 0.61 1.06 6.70
N LEU A 122 0.79 -0.26 6.83
CA LEU A 122 0.01 -1.27 6.13
C LEU A 122 -0.87 -1.97 7.17
N LEU A 123 -2.14 -2.21 6.84
CA LEU A 123 -3.08 -2.86 7.73
C LEU A 123 -3.58 -4.16 7.10
N ARG A 124 -3.69 -5.20 7.92
CA ARG A 124 -4.29 -6.47 7.56
C ARG A 124 -5.35 -6.82 8.59
N HIS A 125 -6.51 -7.26 8.12
CA HIS A 125 -7.63 -7.65 8.97
C HIS A 125 -8.14 -9.01 8.52
N ARG A 126 -8.76 -9.75 9.44
CA ARG A 126 -9.55 -10.91 9.05
C ARG A 126 -10.72 -10.44 8.18
N ALA A 127 -10.90 -11.08 7.02
CA ALA A 127 -12.00 -10.74 6.13
C ALA A 127 -13.35 -11.03 6.81
N PRO A 128 -14.33 -10.11 6.72
CA PRO A 128 -15.68 -10.34 7.22
C PRO A 128 -16.40 -11.40 6.35
N GLU A 129 -17.53 -11.91 6.84
CA GLU A 129 -18.36 -12.87 6.09
C GLU A 129 -18.89 -12.31 4.76
N ARG A 130 -19.07 -10.99 4.69
CA ARG A 130 -19.63 -10.29 3.52
C ARG A 130 -18.78 -9.10 3.13
N MET A 131 -18.52 -9.02 1.84
CA MET A 131 -17.86 -7.90 1.17
C MET A 131 -18.81 -7.33 0.12
N PHE A 132 -18.63 -6.05 -0.22
CA PHE A 132 -19.45 -5.33 -1.18
C PHE A 132 -18.62 -5.00 -2.40
N ARG A 133 -19.20 -5.19 -3.59
CA ARG A 133 -18.60 -4.76 -4.85
C ARG A 133 -19.24 -3.46 -5.31
N VAL A 134 -18.48 -2.36 -5.22
CA VAL A 134 -18.90 -1.08 -5.77
C VAL A 134 -18.49 -1.03 -7.24
N THR A 135 -19.45 -0.81 -8.14
CA THR A 135 -19.20 -0.73 -9.59
C THR A 135 -19.74 0.58 -10.12
N THR A 136 -18.94 1.31 -10.89
CA THR A 136 -19.33 2.56 -11.53
C THR A 136 -19.77 2.32 -12.98
N THR A 137 -20.51 3.27 -13.55
CA THR A 137 -20.99 3.20 -14.95
C THR A 137 -19.85 3.19 -15.97
N CYS A 138 -18.67 3.71 -15.63
CA CYS A 138 -17.48 3.64 -16.46
C CYS A 138 -16.73 2.30 -16.36
N GLY A 139 -17.29 1.30 -15.67
CA GLY A 139 -16.75 -0.05 -15.58
C GLY A 139 -15.67 -0.25 -14.51
N ARG A 140 -15.34 0.79 -13.71
CA ARG A 140 -14.44 0.62 -12.56
C ARG A 140 -15.18 -0.13 -11.46
N ALA A 141 -14.48 -1.06 -10.80
CA ALA A 141 -15.04 -1.80 -9.68
C ALA A 141 -13.99 -2.02 -8.60
N ILE A 142 -14.44 -2.14 -7.35
CA ILE A 142 -13.61 -2.48 -6.20
C ILE A 142 -14.44 -3.28 -5.20
N ASN A 143 -13.86 -4.34 -4.63
CA ASN A 143 -14.42 -5.06 -3.50
C ASN A 143 -13.92 -4.44 -2.18
N VAL A 144 -14.84 -4.16 -1.27
CA VAL A 144 -14.57 -3.43 -0.02
C VAL A 144 -15.45 -3.94 1.12
N THR A 145 -15.09 -3.62 2.36
CA THR A 145 -15.97 -3.87 3.52
C THR A 145 -17.16 -2.94 3.55
N GLU A 146 -18.20 -3.34 4.30
CA GLU A 146 -19.46 -2.61 4.48
C GLU A 146 -19.26 -1.17 5.00
N ASP A 147 -18.27 -1.01 5.89
CA ASP A 147 -17.99 0.22 6.61
C ASP A 147 -16.85 1.04 5.98
N HIS A 148 -16.27 0.58 4.86
CA HIS A 148 -15.28 1.35 4.10
C HIS A 148 -15.91 2.66 3.60
N ASN A 149 -15.13 3.73 3.52
CA ASN A 149 -15.63 5.04 3.12
C ASN A 149 -15.37 5.36 1.65
N PHE A 150 -16.30 6.08 1.04
CA PHE A 150 -16.16 6.71 -0.27
C PHE A 150 -16.51 8.19 -0.17
N TRP A 151 -15.78 9.00 -0.92
CA TRP A 151 -16.26 10.34 -1.26
C TRP A 151 -17.30 10.21 -2.37
N VAL A 152 -18.45 10.86 -2.20
CA VAL A 152 -19.50 10.97 -3.21
C VAL A 152 -19.88 12.44 -3.38
N LEU A 153 -20.34 12.81 -4.56
CA LEU A 153 -20.86 14.15 -4.82
C LEU A 153 -22.37 14.16 -4.56
N ARG A 154 -22.81 14.89 -3.53
CA ARG A 154 -24.22 15.13 -3.21
C ARG A 154 -24.49 16.61 -3.17
N ALA A 155 -25.48 17.08 -3.93
CA ALA A 155 -25.81 18.51 -4.06
C ALA A 155 -24.58 19.39 -4.39
N GLY A 156 -23.68 18.89 -5.25
CA GLY A 156 -22.46 19.60 -5.65
C GLY A 156 -21.36 19.66 -4.60
N ARG A 157 -21.47 18.92 -3.49
CA ARG A 157 -20.47 18.91 -2.41
C ARG A 157 -19.88 17.51 -2.18
N PRO A 158 -18.55 17.38 -2.02
CA PRO A 158 -17.94 16.14 -1.55
C PRO A 158 -18.51 15.75 -0.18
N THR A 159 -19.05 14.54 -0.11
CA THR A 159 -19.67 13.98 1.10
C THR A 159 -19.04 12.61 1.34
N LEU A 160 -18.54 12.37 2.56
CA LEU A 160 -18.01 11.07 2.95
C LEU A 160 -19.16 10.15 3.36
N VAL A 161 -19.23 8.94 2.81
CA VAL A 161 -20.26 7.94 3.10
C VAL A 161 -19.63 6.55 3.28
N LYS A 162 -20.24 5.68 4.08
CA LYS A 162 -19.86 4.26 4.18
C LYS A 162 -20.35 3.50 2.93
N THR A 163 -19.75 2.36 2.62
CA THR A 163 -20.13 1.53 1.46
C THR A 163 -21.63 1.20 1.47
N GLN A 164 -22.17 0.82 2.63
CA GLN A 164 -23.60 0.53 2.82
C GLN A 164 -24.53 1.71 2.50
N ASP A 165 -24.02 2.96 2.60
CA ASP A 165 -24.81 4.19 2.44
C ASP A 165 -24.70 4.78 1.01
N ILE A 166 -23.96 4.11 0.12
CA ILE A 166 -23.84 4.51 -1.29
C ILE A 166 -25.15 4.26 -2.01
N ARG A 167 -25.61 5.27 -2.76
CA ARG A 167 -26.81 5.23 -3.58
C ARG A 167 -26.42 5.06 -5.05
N ARG A 168 -27.28 4.43 -5.84
CA ARG A 168 -27.08 4.33 -7.30
C ARG A 168 -27.00 5.70 -8.01
N THR A 169 -27.54 6.73 -7.38
CA THR A 169 -27.52 8.12 -7.86
C THR A 169 -26.27 8.89 -7.42
N ASP A 170 -25.44 8.31 -6.55
CA ASP A 170 -24.22 8.98 -6.10
C ASP A 170 -23.18 9.00 -7.22
N LEU A 171 -22.51 10.14 -7.37
CA LEU A 171 -21.39 10.29 -8.29
C LEU A 171 -20.09 10.13 -7.51
N LEU A 172 -19.31 9.11 -7.85
CA LEU A 172 -18.00 8.89 -7.23
C LEU A 172 -16.94 9.69 -8.01
N PRO A 173 -16.11 10.50 -7.33
CA PRO A 173 -14.95 11.12 -7.96
C PRO A 173 -13.98 10.01 -8.33
N VAL A 174 -13.67 9.92 -9.62
CA VAL A 174 -12.66 9.00 -10.15
C VAL A 174 -11.58 9.83 -10.84
N PRO A 175 -10.29 9.48 -10.68
CA PRO A 175 -9.24 10.20 -11.38
C PRO A 175 -9.39 9.99 -12.89
N GLU A 176 -9.37 11.08 -13.64
CA GLU A 176 -9.30 11.05 -15.10
C GLU A 176 -7.90 10.61 -15.57
N ALA A 177 -6.87 11.12 -14.89
CA ALA A 177 -5.48 10.75 -15.10
C ALA A 177 -4.78 10.57 -13.76
N ILE A 178 -3.71 9.77 -13.77
CA ILE A 178 -2.83 9.58 -12.62
C ILE A 178 -1.50 10.24 -12.97
N THR A 179 -1.13 11.26 -12.19
CA THR A 179 0.11 12.00 -12.41
C THR A 179 1.32 11.07 -12.23
N ALA A 180 2.16 10.95 -13.25
CA ALA A 180 3.40 10.17 -13.15
C ALA A 180 4.40 10.86 -12.20
N LEU A 181 5.05 10.09 -11.32
CA LEU A 181 6.13 10.60 -10.46
C LEU A 181 7.44 10.82 -11.21
N SER A 182 7.69 10.05 -12.28
CA SER A 182 8.90 10.20 -13.09
C SER A 182 8.63 11.03 -14.35
N ARG A 183 9.45 12.07 -14.56
CA ARG A 183 9.52 12.80 -15.84
C ARG A 183 10.41 12.02 -16.80
N GLY A 184 9.79 11.31 -17.73
CA GLY A 184 10.47 10.65 -18.85
C GLY A 184 10.94 9.23 -18.51
N LEU A 185 10.64 8.30 -19.41
CA LEU A 185 11.16 6.94 -19.38
C LEU A 185 12.66 6.98 -19.67
N LYS A 186 13.49 7.09 -18.64
CA LYS A 186 14.96 7.06 -18.79
C LYS A 186 15.53 5.65 -18.80
N GLU A 187 14.86 4.73 -18.11
CA GLU A 187 15.25 3.34 -17.97
C GLU A 187 13.99 2.47 -18.10
N LEU A 188 14.09 1.38 -18.87
CA LEU A 188 13.04 0.37 -19.00
C LEU A 188 13.48 -0.88 -18.24
N ASP A 189 12.76 -1.25 -17.18
CA ASP A 189 13.02 -2.48 -16.43
C ASP A 189 12.42 -3.69 -17.16
N ILE A 190 13.22 -4.26 -18.07
CA ILE A 190 12.85 -5.46 -18.83
C ILE A 190 12.95 -6.74 -18.00
N LEU A 191 13.64 -6.74 -16.85
CA LEU A 191 13.84 -7.96 -16.06
C LEU A 191 12.50 -8.48 -15.52
N SER A 192 11.62 -7.59 -15.10
CA SER A 192 10.25 -7.95 -14.68
C SER A 192 9.43 -8.64 -15.77
N TYR A 193 9.69 -8.36 -17.04
CA TYR A 193 9.04 -9.03 -18.19
C TYR A 193 9.73 -10.35 -18.57
N LEU A 194 10.93 -10.56 -18.04
CA LEU A 194 11.76 -11.72 -18.33
C LEU A 194 11.83 -12.70 -17.16
N GLU A 195 11.22 -12.40 -16.01
CA GLU A 195 11.22 -13.25 -14.81
C GLU A 195 10.73 -14.68 -15.09
N ASP A 196 9.70 -14.82 -15.93
CA ASP A 196 9.16 -16.12 -16.34
C ASP A 196 9.80 -16.70 -17.61
N THR A 197 10.80 -16.01 -18.17
CA THR A 197 11.49 -16.45 -19.38
C THR A 197 12.82 -17.11 -19.04
N GLN A 198 13.13 -18.21 -19.73
CA GLN A 198 14.48 -18.79 -19.66
C GLN A 198 15.46 -17.91 -20.43
N LEU A 199 16.10 -16.99 -19.72
CA LEU A 199 17.19 -16.19 -20.26
C LEU A 199 18.47 -17.02 -20.39
N SER A 200 18.99 -17.09 -21.62
CA SER A 200 20.32 -17.63 -21.89
C SER A 200 21.25 -16.48 -22.24
N VAL A 201 22.24 -16.23 -21.38
CA VAL A 201 23.29 -15.24 -21.66
C VAL A 201 24.44 -15.95 -22.37
N HIS A 202 24.69 -15.58 -23.62
CA HIS A 202 25.88 -16.01 -24.36
C HIS A 202 27.05 -15.09 -23.99
N ALA A 203 27.91 -15.55 -23.09
CA ALA A 203 29.05 -14.79 -22.57
C ALA A 203 30.36 -15.59 -22.62
N GLU A 204 30.63 -16.23 -23.76
CA GLU A 204 31.78 -17.13 -23.92
C GLU A 204 33.13 -16.40 -23.77
N GLU A 205 33.31 -15.29 -24.49
CA GLU A 205 34.53 -14.47 -24.41
C GLU A 205 34.81 -13.93 -23.00
N PRO A 206 33.86 -13.27 -22.30
CA PRO A 206 34.09 -12.81 -20.91
C PRO A 206 34.40 -13.94 -19.93
N ILE A 207 33.79 -15.12 -20.12
CA ILE A 207 34.07 -16.29 -19.29
C ILE A 207 35.50 -16.78 -19.54
N LEU A 208 35.92 -16.89 -20.80
CA LEU A 208 37.30 -17.27 -21.14
C LEU A 208 38.32 -16.27 -20.61
N GLU A 209 38.05 -14.97 -20.72
CA GLU A 209 38.89 -13.91 -20.18
C GLU A 209 39.03 -14.03 -18.65
N TYR A 210 37.90 -14.18 -17.94
CA TYR A 210 37.92 -14.37 -16.49
C TYR A 210 38.68 -15.64 -16.08
N LEU A 211 38.47 -16.75 -16.79
CA LEU A 211 39.18 -18.01 -16.54
C LEU A 211 40.69 -17.88 -16.75
N SER A 212 41.13 -17.04 -17.69
CA SER A 212 42.55 -16.79 -17.95
C SER A 212 43.24 -16.04 -16.81
N VAL A 213 42.48 -15.21 -16.08
CA VAL A 213 42.99 -14.35 -14.98
C VAL A 213 42.84 -15.02 -13.61
N ALA A 214 41.65 -15.54 -13.30
CA ALA A 214 41.28 -16.05 -11.98
C ALA A 214 41.36 -17.59 -11.86
N GLY A 215 41.46 -18.29 -12.99
CA GLY A 215 41.48 -19.74 -13.03
C GLY A 215 40.10 -20.39 -12.87
N SER A 216 40.02 -21.67 -13.24
CA SER A 216 38.75 -22.41 -13.28
C SER A 216 38.16 -22.74 -11.91
N GLU A 217 38.98 -22.91 -10.87
CA GLU A 217 38.49 -23.24 -9.54
C GLU A 217 37.68 -22.10 -8.92
N GLN A 218 38.18 -20.87 -9.00
CA GLN A 218 37.46 -19.69 -8.49
C GLN A 218 36.16 -19.43 -9.24
N PHE A 219 36.17 -19.57 -10.58
CA PHE A 219 34.94 -19.45 -11.37
C PHE A 219 33.91 -20.52 -10.99
N ILE A 220 34.33 -21.79 -10.84
CA ILE A 220 33.44 -22.88 -10.43
C ILE A 220 32.85 -22.60 -9.04
N ALA A 221 33.66 -22.16 -8.09
CA ALA A 221 33.20 -21.82 -6.75
C ALA A 221 32.17 -20.69 -6.77
N ALA A 222 32.44 -19.61 -7.52
CA ALA A 222 31.55 -18.46 -7.64
C ALA A 222 30.22 -18.78 -8.34
N ILE A 223 30.22 -19.67 -9.34
CA ILE A 223 28.98 -20.08 -10.02
C ILE A 223 28.19 -21.09 -9.19
N ALA A 224 28.88 -21.94 -8.42
CA ALA A 224 28.24 -22.91 -7.53
C ALA A 224 27.49 -22.23 -6.36
N THR A 225 27.97 -21.09 -5.84
CA THR A 225 27.24 -20.31 -4.82
C THR A 225 25.93 -19.74 -5.36
N CYS A 226 25.79 -19.59 -6.67
CA CYS A 226 24.55 -19.22 -7.34
C CYS A 226 23.64 -20.43 -7.66
N GLY A 227 23.94 -21.63 -7.17
CA GLY A 227 23.12 -22.84 -7.35
C GLY A 227 23.21 -23.48 -8.74
N LEU A 228 24.14 -23.04 -9.58
CA LEU A 228 24.35 -23.56 -10.94
C LEU A 228 25.41 -24.66 -10.96
N ARG A 229 25.37 -25.55 -11.96
CA ARG A 229 26.36 -26.62 -12.18
C ARG A 229 27.30 -26.29 -13.36
N PRO A 230 28.41 -25.57 -13.14
CA PRO A 230 29.23 -25.00 -14.22
C PRO A 230 30.11 -26.01 -14.97
N GLN A 231 30.43 -27.15 -14.36
CA GLN A 231 31.46 -28.08 -14.83
C GLN A 231 31.19 -28.60 -16.26
N ARG A 232 29.94 -28.95 -16.58
CA ARG A 232 29.55 -29.45 -17.91
C ARG A 232 29.59 -28.37 -18.99
N LYS A 233 29.36 -27.09 -18.63
CA LYS A 233 29.33 -25.96 -19.57
C LYS A 233 30.73 -25.42 -19.89
N LEU A 234 31.64 -25.40 -18.91
CA LEU A 234 33.04 -25.01 -19.11
C LEU A 234 33.78 -25.90 -20.11
N HIS A 235 33.48 -27.20 -20.11
CA HIS A 235 34.03 -28.13 -21.09
C HIS A 235 33.54 -27.85 -22.52
N ALA A 236 32.35 -27.27 -22.68
CA ALA A 236 31.80 -26.93 -23.99
C ALA A 236 32.41 -25.64 -24.58
N ILE A 237 32.84 -24.71 -23.72
CA ILE A 237 33.44 -23.41 -24.06
C ILE A 237 34.95 -23.51 -24.41
N ARG A 238 35.63 -24.57 -23.97
CA ARG A 238 37.07 -24.76 -24.18
C ARG A 238 37.46 -25.27 -25.59
N ARG A 239 36.64 -25.05 -26.63
CA ARG A 239 36.95 -25.49 -28.00
C ARG A 239 37.69 -24.43 -28.80
#